data_AF-A0A5B8UXY4-F1
#
_entry.id   AF-A0A5B8UXY4-F1
#
_cell.length_a   1.000
_cell.length_b   1.000
_cell.length_c   1.000
_cell.angle_alpha   90.00
_cell.angle_beta   90.00
_cell.angle_gamma   90.00
#
_symmetry.space_group_name_H-M   'P 1'
#
loop_
_entity.id
_entity.type
_entity.pdbx_description
1 polymer ?
#
loop_
_entity_poly.entity_id
_entity_poly.type
_entity_poly.pdbx_seq_one_letter_code
_entity_poly.pdbx_strand_id
1 'polypeptide(L)'
;MCTVTYIPTAGGFHLTSNRDEHISRGQAVTPREYASGKRRLLYPKDPDKNGSWIVAKNNGDVVVLLNGAFVKHVRQINYRKSRGLVLMDIIRAEYPDQFYKVMDLDDIEPFTIVLYTSGRLFECRWDGSDKHITMLDNRKEYIWSSATLYDKMAAAKRRSWFDDWRRSDLSKNTEGIINFHRYGGNGDDKDGLVINRDGKMKTISITSLQVKPSRISMLYHDMRDNRVYQNEIEVEQADITAITPAKTRFFALRKFFIRLFNWEYWPFNIVYAPILPYWFWLSLKARSFFFFNTANPSIENGGFAMESKKLIHKLIPEKYTPKTMAFRPGASLETIRESLRNNLMDFPLIAKPDIGMKGVLVKKVNNEAELSDYLRAIKVDFLLQECIPYKNEVGIFYYRIPGAMKGKISGVVGKHFLTVTGDGRSSIEQLVISEPRYLLQLEVLRQTYGHFLQQVLPVGKTHTLVPYGNHARGAKFIDLSKKVTRQLTETIDEVCHRIPGFYFGRLDVMYNNWEELCEGKNFTIVELNGAGSEPTHIYDPMHSIFFAWREIMRHWKLLNVISRINRNRLEINYLGFKEGVALLRNNSRYIKSIS
;
A
#
# COMPACT_ATOMS: atom_id res chain seq x y z
N MET A 1 -4.99 -16.06 -26.10
CA MET A 1 -3.53 -15.88 -26.01
C MET A 1 -2.90 -17.06 -25.35
N CYS A 2 -1.97 -17.69 -26.04
CA CYS A 2 -1.76 -19.12 -25.86
C CYS A 2 -0.30 -19.46 -25.59
N THR A 3 0.63 -18.86 -26.33
CA THR A 3 2.06 -18.97 -26.03
C THR A 3 2.75 -17.63 -26.16
N VAL A 4 3.74 -17.40 -25.29
CA VAL A 4 4.60 -16.21 -25.30
C VAL A 4 6.05 -16.68 -25.19
N THR A 5 6.97 -16.05 -25.91
CA THR A 5 8.41 -16.18 -25.68
C THR A 5 9.03 -14.82 -25.38
N TYR A 6 10.04 -14.82 -24.51
CA TYR A 6 10.94 -13.68 -24.28
C TYR A 6 12.36 -14.11 -24.63
N ILE A 7 13.00 -13.37 -25.54
CA ILE A 7 14.33 -13.71 -26.07
C ILE A 7 15.21 -12.44 -26.03
N PRO A 8 16.18 -12.35 -25.12
CA PRO A 8 17.11 -11.23 -25.05
C PRO A 8 18.06 -11.23 -26.25
N THR A 9 18.50 -10.04 -26.64
CA THR A 9 19.48 -9.79 -27.72
C THR A 9 20.54 -8.81 -27.22
N ALA A 10 21.62 -8.62 -27.96
CA ALA A 10 22.69 -7.69 -27.57
C ALA A 10 22.22 -6.23 -27.38
N GLY A 11 21.16 -5.82 -28.09
CA GLY A 11 20.67 -4.43 -28.11
C GLY A 11 19.22 -4.26 -27.65
N GLY A 12 18.64 -5.24 -26.95
CA GLY A 12 17.22 -5.24 -26.61
C GLY A 12 16.66 -6.64 -26.42
N PHE A 13 15.41 -6.88 -26.78
CA PHE A 13 14.80 -8.21 -26.70
C PHE A 13 13.62 -8.36 -27.67
N HIS A 14 13.22 -9.61 -27.88
CA HIS A 14 11.98 -9.97 -28.55
C HIS A 14 10.95 -10.49 -27.55
N LEU A 15 9.71 -10.01 -27.68
CA LEU A 15 8.54 -10.53 -26.98
C LEU A 15 7.52 -10.96 -28.02
N THR A 16 7.34 -12.27 -28.20
CA THR A 16 6.52 -12.83 -29.29
C THR A 16 5.39 -13.67 -28.73
N SER A 17 4.21 -13.58 -29.34
CA SER A 17 3.04 -14.34 -28.91
C SER A 17 2.20 -14.94 -30.03
N ASN A 18 1.75 -16.18 -29.82
CA ASN A 18 0.65 -16.80 -30.55
C ASN A 18 -0.68 -16.54 -29.83
N ARG A 19 -1.64 -16.02 -30.59
CA ARG A 19 -3.02 -15.86 -30.14
C ARG A 19 -3.89 -16.92 -30.80
N ASP A 20 -4.40 -17.85 -30.00
CA ASP A 20 -5.46 -18.75 -30.43
C ASP A 20 -6.80 -18.29 -29.87
N GLU A 21 -7.81 -18.37 -30.72
CA GLU A 21 -9.18 -17.97 -30.43
C GLU A 21 -10.17 -18.89 -31.11
N HIS A 22 -11.42 -18.85 -30.64
CA HIS A 22 -12.53 -19.48 -31.33
C HIS A 22 -12.78 -18.78 -32.68
N ILE A 23 -13.14 -19.55 -33.72
CA ILE A 23 -13.36 -19.00 -35.08
C ILE A 23 -14.45 -17.94 -35.14
N SER A 24 -15.41 -17.98 -34.21
CA SER A 24 -16.51 -17.00 -34.15
C SER A 24 -16.09 -15.63 -33.60
N ARG A 25 -14.87 -15.49 -33.06
CA ARG A 25 -14.36 -14.20 -32.58
C ARG A 25 -14.14 -13.27 -33.77
N GLY A 26 -14.54 -12.00 -33.65
CA GLY A 26 -14.32 -10.99 -34.70
C GLY A 26 -12.84 -10.85 -35.07
N GLN A 27 -12.57 -10.37 -36.29
CA GLN A 27 -11.20 -10.07 -36.73
C GLN A 27 -10.65 -8.89 -35.93
N ALA A 28 -9.41 -9.01 -35.45
CA ALA A 28 -8.79 -7.94 -34.69
C ALA A 28 -8.49 -6.72 -35.54
N VAL A 29 -8.58 -5.53 -34.94
CA VAL A 29 -8.06 -4.33 -35.57
C VAL A 29 -6.54 -4.45 -35.58
N THR A 30 -5.96 -4.26 -36.76
CA THR A 30 -4.50 -4.34 -36.97
C THR A 30 -3.75 -3.37 -36.05
N PRO A 31 -2.47 -3.63 -35.76
CA PRO A 31 -1.70 -2.75 -34.91
C PRO A 31 -1.68 -1.33 -35.43
N ARG A 32 -1.94 -0.38 -34.52
CA ARG A 32 -1.84 1.06 -34.78
C ARG A 32 -1.35 1.74 -33.52
N GLU A 33 -0.88 2.96 -33.71
CA GLU A 33 -0.55 3.85 -32.61
C GLU A 33 -1.82 4.53 -32.08
N TYR A 34 -1.94 4.58 -30.76
CA TYR A 34 -3.06 5.20 -30.05
C TYR A 34 -2.52 6.19 -29.02
N ALA A 35 -3.08 7.40 -28.99
CA ALA A 35 -2.80 8.36 -27.94
C ALA A 35 -3.31 7.86 -26.58
N SER A 36 -2.51 8.06 -25.54
CA SER A 36 -2.83 7.69 -24.17
C SER A 36 -2.27 8.72 -23.19
N GLY A 37 -2.95 9.86 -23.09
CA GLY A 37 -2.46 11.02 -22.34
C GLY A 37 -1.21 11.60 -22.99
N LYS A 38 -0.12 11.74 -22.21
CA LYS A 38 1.20 12.19 -22.71
C LYS A 38 2.04 11.08 -23.35
N ARG A 39 1.54 9.85 -23.41
CA ARG A 39 2.24 8.69 -23.96
C ARG A 39 1.50 8.13 -25.16
N ARG A 40 2.21 7.36 -25.97
CA ARG A 40 1.70 6.72 -27.18
C ARG A 40 1.82 5.20 -27.01
N LEU A 41 0.78 4.48 -27.40
CA LEU A 41 0.69 3.03 -27.27
C LEU A 41 0.57 2.38 -28.66
N LEU A 42 1.31 1.31 -28.90
CA LEU A 42 1.24 0.53 -30.12
C LEU A 42 0.69 -0.87 -29.81
N TYR A 43 -0.47 -1.22 -30.38
CA TYR A 43 -1.11 -2.53 -30.16
C TYR A 43 -2.18 -2.90 -31.20
N PRO A 44 -2.43 -4.19 -31.45
CA PRO A 44 -3.65 -4.66 -32.10
C PRO A 44 -4.82 -4.64 -31.11
N LYS A 45 -6.03 -4.31 -31.57
CA LYS A 45 -7.20 -4.14 -30.69
C LYS A 45 -8.19 -5.29 -30.86
N ASP A 46 -8.67 -5.82 -29.73
CA ASP A 46 -9.76 -6.81 -29.72
C ASP A 46 -11.09 -6.11 -30.10
N PRO A 47 -11.83 -6.65 -31.08
CA PRO A 47 -13.00 -5.98 -31.64
C PRO A 47 -14.21 -6.01 -30.69
N ASP A 48 -14.32 -7.05 -29.85
CA ASP A 48 -15.53 -7.29 -29.05
C ASP A 48 -15.47 -6.58 -27.70
N LYS A 49 -14.27 -6.49 -27.09
CA LYS A 49 -14.08 -5.99 -25.73
C LYS A 49 -13.20 -4.75 -25.64
N ASN A 50 -12.80 -4.17 -26.78
CA ASN A 50 -12.00 -2.94 -26.88
C ASN A 50 -10.63 -2.96 -26.16
N GLY A 51 -10.20 -4.11 -25.66
CA GLY A 51 -8.90 -4.31 -25.01
C GLY A 51 -7.81 -4.73 -25.99
N SER A 52 -6.67 -5.17 -25.46
CA SER A 52 -5.62 -5.83 -26.23
C SER A 52 -5.04 -7.00 -25.45
N TRP A 53 -4.15 -7.74 -26.08
CA TRP A 53 -3.40 -8.81 -25.45
C TRP A 53 -1.89 -8.59 -25.44
N ILE A 54 -1.40 -7.65 -26.24
CA ILE A 54 0.00 -7.29 -26.35
C ILE A 54 0.09 -5.81 -26.65
N VAL A 55 0.83 -5.06 -25.84
CA VAL A 55 0.93 -3.60 -25.98
C VAL A 55 2.36 -3.16 -25.74
N ALA A 56 2.81 -2.22 -26.57
CA ALA A 56 4.03 -1.46 -26.35
C ALA A 56 3.70 0.00 -26.03
N LYS A 57 4.42 0.59 -25.09
CA LYS A 57 4.37 2.01 -24.73
C LYS A 57 5.65 2.70 -25.19
N ASN A 58 5.53 3.91 -25.71
CA ASN A 58 6.65 4.71 -26.23
C ASN A 58 7.72 5.11 -25.19
N ASN A 59 7.67 4.60 -23.95
CA ASN A 59 8.74 4.74 -22.95
C ASN A 59 9.59 3.46 -22.79
N GLY A 60 9.35 2.44 -23.61
CA GLY A 60 10.04 1.14 -23.54
C GLY A 60 9.29 0.06 -22.75
N ASP A 61 8.19 0.39 -22.07
CA ASP A 61 7.40 -0.62 -21.36
C ASP A 61 6.61 -1.46 -22.37
N VAL A 62 6.62 -2.78 -22.19
CA VAL A 62 5.82 -3.71 -22.98
C VAL A 62 5.14 -4.74 -22.10
N VAL A 63 3.94 -5.15 -22.50
CA VAL A 63 3.14 -6.11 -21.74
C VAL A 63 2.48 -7.10 -22.67
N VAL A 64 2.35 -8.34 -22.22
CA VAL A 64 1.59 -9.39 -22.91
C VAL A 64 0.79 -10.23 -21.92
N LEU A 65 -0.45 -10.58 -22.29
CA LEU A 65 -1.41 -11.33 -21.48
C LEU A 65 -1.52 -12.78 -21.95
N LEU A 66 -1.53 -13.73 -21.03
CA LEU A 66 -1.98 -15.11 -21.24
C LEU A 66 -3.22 -15.42 -20.38
N ASN A 67 -4.05 -16.35 -20.84
CA ASN A 67 -5.26 -16.74 -20.15
C ASN A 67 -4.96 -17.74 -19.01
N GLY A 68 -5.54 -17.49 -17.84
CA GLY A 68 -5.34 -18.30 -16.64
C GLY A 68 -4.03 -18.01 -15.90
N ALA A 69 -3.97 -18.44 -14.64
CA ALA A 69 -2.77 -18.39 -13.81
C ALA A 69 -2.02 -19.71 -13.89
N PHE A 70 -2.09 -20.55 -12.85
CA PHE A 70 -1.31 -21.79 -12.76
C PHE A 70 -2.00 -23.01 -13.36
N VAL A 71 -3.34 -23.05 -13.30
CA VAL A 71 -4.19 -24.15 -13.75
C VAL A 71 -5.39 -23.59 -14.50
N LYS A 72 -6.11 -24.46 -15.21
CA LYS A 72 -7.40 -24.12 -15.81
C LYS A 72 -8.41 -23.78 -14.71
N HIS A 73 -8.84 -22.52 -14.65
CA HIS A 73 -9.83 -22.07 -13.67
C HIS A 73 -11.26 -22.41 -14.11
N VAL A 74 -12.17 -22.47 -13.15
CA VAL A 74 -13.62 -22.54 -13.42
C VAL A 74 -14.10 -21.14 -13.79
N ARG A 75 -14.66 -21.00 -14.99
CA ARG A 75 -15.15 -19.71 -15.48
C ARG A 75 -16.43 -19.32 -14.75
N GLN A 76 -16.49 -18.09 -14.24
CA GLN A 76 -17.69 -17.52 -13.64
C GLN A 76 -18.61 -16.92 -14.71
N ILE A 77 -19.90 -16.77 -14.38
CA ILE A 77 -20.93 -16.23 -15.28
C ILE A 77 -20.63 -14.75 -15.58
N ASN A 78 -20.28 -13.98 -14.56
CA ASN A 78 -20.04 -12.54 -14.67
C ASN A 78 -18.64 -12.19 -14.14
N TYR A 79 -17.89 -11.44 -14.93
CA TYR A 79 -16.64 -10.80 -14.52
C TYR A 79 -16.77 -9.29 -14.69
N ARG A 80 -16.23 -8.53 -13.74
CA ARG A 80 -16.32 -7.06 -13.68
C ARG A 80 -15.68 -6.37 -14.89
N LYS A 81 -14.55 -6.89 -15.37
CA LYS A 81 -13.81 -6.34 -16.52
C LYS A 81 -13.08 -7.44 -17.30
N SER A 82 -12.94 -7.26 -18.60
CA SER A 82 -12.18 -8.20 -19.45
C SER A 82 -10.68 -8.11 -19.17
N ARG A 83 -9.97 -9.24 -19.22
CA ARG A 83 -8.51 -9.29 -19.02
C ARG A 83 -7.74 -8.37 -19.97
N GLY A 84 -8.23 -8.23 -21.21
CA GLY A 84 -7.62 -7.32 -22.17
C GLY A 84 -7.73 -5.85 -21.78
N LEU A 85 -8.80 -5.43 -21.10
CA LEU A 85 -8.91 -4.08 -20.53
C LEU A 85 -8.08 -3.92 -19.25
N VAL A 86 -7.95 -4.97 -18.44
CA VAL A 86 -7.04 -4.97 -17.27
C VAL A 86 -5.59 -4.78 -17.72
N LEU A 87 -5.15 -5.46 -18.78
CA LEU A 87 -3.85 -5.22 -19.40
C LEU A 87 -3.69 -3.76 -19.83
N MET A 88 -4.73 -3.14 -20.41
CA MET A 88 -4.68 -1.73 -20.81
C MET A 88 -4.53 -0.80 -19.59
N ASP A 89 -5.25 -1.05 -18.50
CA ASP A 89 -5.12 -0.26 -17.27
C ASP A 89 -3.68 -0.33 -16.73
N ILE A 90 -3.09 -1.55 -16.71
CA ILE A 90 -1.73 -1.79 -16.23
C ILE A 90 -0.70 -1.04 -17.07
N ILE A 91 -0.70 -1.18 -18.39
CA ILE A 91 0.31 -0.54 -19.24
C ILE A 91 0.13 0.98 -19.34
N ARG A 92 -1.08 1.50 -19.12
CA ARG A 92 -1.34 2.95 -19.09
C ARG A 92 -0.75 3.61 -17.85
N ALA A 93 -0.68 2.92 -16.72
CA ALA A 93 -0.07 3.43 -15.51
C ALA A 93 1.39 3.87 -15.74
N GLU A 94 1.85 4.84 -14.95
CA GLU A 94 3.24 5.34 -15.03
C GLU A 94 4.26 4.30 -14.55
N TYR A 95 3.88 3.49 -13.54
CA TYR A 95 4.68 2.37 -13.03
C TYR A 95 3.85 1.07 -13.07
N PRO A 96 3.81 0.37 -14.22
CA PRO A 96 2.94 -0.80 -14.41
C PRO A 96 3.13 -1.92 -13.37
N ASP A 97 4.36 -2.15 -12.91
CA ASP A 97 4.69 -3.18 -11.90
C ASP A 97 4.09 -2.85 -10.53
N GLN A 98 4.11 -1.57 -10.14
CA GLN A 98 3.53 -1.12 -8.87
C GLN A 98 2.01 -1.03 -8.96
N PHE A 99 1.49 -0.57 -10.09
CA PHE A 99 0.05 -0.52 -10.34
C PHE A 99 -0.58 -1.90 -10.22
N TYR A 100 0.03 -2.93 -10.83
CA TYR A 100 -0.44 -4.31 -10.70
C TYR A 100 -0.58 -4.78 -9.23
N LYS A 101 0.37 -4.42 -8.35
CA LYS A 101 0.35 -4.85 -6.93
C LYS A 101 -0.90 -4.35 -6.21
N VAL A 102 -1.24 -3.08 -6.40
CA VAL A 102 -2.30 -2.39 -5.66
C VAL A 102 -3.64 -2.41 -6.39
N MET A 103 -3.67 -2.77 -7.67
CA MET A 103 -4.89 -2.81 -8.47
C MET A 103 -5.90 -3.80 -7.89
N ASP A 104 -7.15 -3.39 -7.76
CA ASP A 104 -8.25 -4.28 -7.42
C ASP A 104 -8.53 -5.24 -8.58
N LEU A 105 -8.42 -6.54 -8.31
CA LEU A 105 -8.68 -7.64 -9.24
C LEU A 105 -9.87 -8.50 -8.80
N ASP A 106 -10.67 -8.04 -7.83
CA ASP A 106 -11.92 -8.70 -7.46
C ASP A 106 -12.84 -8.77 -8.68
N ASP A 107 -13.48 -9.94 -8.83
CA ASP A 107 -14.30 -10.34 -9.95
C ASP A 107 -13.61 -10.20 -11.33
N ILE A 108 -12.29 -10.34 -11.39
CA ILE A 108 -11.52 -10.43 -12.63
C ILE A 108 -11.14 -11.88 -12.92
N GLU A 109 -11.33 -12.31 -14.17
CA GLU A 109 -10.98 -13.65 -14.62
C GLU A 109 -9.47 -13.90 -14.50
N PRO A 110 -9.01 -15.05 -13.96
CA PRO A 110 -7.59 -15.38 -13.79
C PRO A 110 -6.75 -15.21 -15.05
N PHE A 111 -5.52 -14.72 -14.85
CA PHE A 111 -4.60 -14.40 -15.95
C PHE A 111 -3.13 -14.44 -15.54
N THR A 112 -2.27 -14.47 -16.56
CA THR A 112 -0.83 -14.26 -16.43
C THR A 112 -0.43 -13.10 -17.31
N ILE A 113 0.40 -12.20 -16.81
CA ILE A 113 1.00 -11.11 -17.55
C ILE A 113 2.52 -11.27 -17.53
N VAL A 114 3.13 -11.16 -18.70
CA VAL A 114 4.58 -10.95 -18.81
C VAL A 114 4.79 -9.46 -19.08
N LEU A 115 5.43 -8.78 -18.14
CA LEU A 115 5.60 -7.34 -18.11
C LEU A 115 7.08 -7.00 -18.12
N TYR A 116 7.52 -6.25 -19.12
CA TYR A 116 8.82 -5.59 -19.10
C TYR A 116 8.60 -4.11 -18.80
N THR A 117 9.12 -3.63 -17.68
CA THR A 117 9.03 -2.21 -17.31
C THR A 117 10.24 -1.75 -16.52
N SER A 118 10.67 -0.50 -16.76
CA SER A 118 11.80 0.10 -16.05
C SER A 118 13.07 -0.78 -16.08
N GLY A 119 13.33 -1.43 -17.21
CA GLY A 119 14.48 -2.33 -17.39
C GLY A 119 14.38 -3.70 -16.72
N ARG A 120 13.24 -4.05 -16.13
CA ARG A 120 13.02 -5.31 -15.38
C ARG A 120 11.93 -6.14 -16.04
N LEU A 121 12.09 -7.47 -16.02
CA LEU A 121 11.13 -8.43 -16.53
C LEU A 121 10.36 -9.07 -15.35
N PHE A 122 9.05 -9.11 -15.44
CA PHE A 122 8.17 -9.69 -14.43
C PHE A 122 7.20 -10.69 -15.05
N GLU A 123 6.93 -11.75 -14.30
CA GLU A 123 5.75 -12.60 -14.46
C GLU A 123 4.77 -12.26 -13.34
N CYS A 124 3.58 -11.78 -13.69
CA CYS A 124 2.52 -11.38 -12.79
C CYS A 124 1.30 -12.30 -13.01
N ARG A 125 0.90 -13.07 -12.00
CA ARG A 125 -0.26 -13.98 -12.09
C ARG A 125 -1.34 -13.59 -11.11
N TRP A 126 -2.58 -13.59 -11.58
CA TRP A 126 -3.79 -13.46 -10.77
C TRP A 126 -4.56 -14.77 -10.87
N ASP A 127 -4.66 -15.52 -9.78
CA ASP A 127 -5.30 -16.84 -9.76
C ASP A 127 -6.80 -16.81 -9.43
N GLY A 128 -7.34 -15.62 -9.14
CA GLY A 128 -8.73 -15.40 -8.73
C GLY A 128 -8.89 -15.07 -7.24
N SER A 129 -7.85 -15.28 -6.43
CA SER A 129 -7.80 -14.87 -5.02
C SER A 129 -6.56 -14.06 -4.68
N ASP A 130 -5.40 -14.45 -5.19
CA ASP A 130 -4.11 -13.90 -4.81
C ASP A 130 -3.30 -13.42 -6.03
N LYS A 131 -2.55 -12.35 -5.81
CA LYS A 131 -1.56 -11.85 -6.78
C LYS A 131 -0.21 -12.47 -6.50
N HIS A 132 0.38 -13.06 -7.54
CA HIS A 132 1.73 -13.61 -7.53
C HIS A 132 2.62 -12.80 -8.46
N ILE A 133 3.80 -12.40 -7.99
CA ILE A 133 4.74 -11.59 -8.76
C ILE A 133 6.13 -12.20 -8.66
N THR A 134 6.68 -12.57 -9.80
CA THR A 134 8.03 -13.12 -9.93
C THR A 134 8.86 -12.18 -10.78
N MET A 135 9.96 -11.66 -10.23
CA MET A 135 10.96 -10.93 -11.02
C MET A 135 11.88 -11.94 -11.71
N LEU A 136 12.01 -11.84 -13.03
CA LEU A 136 12.79 -12.76 -13.86
C LEU A 136 14.13 -12.15 -14.27
N ASP A 137 15.12 -13.00 -14.55
CA ASP A 137 16.40 -12.56 -15.10
C ASP A 137 16.22 -12.21 -16.57
N ASN A 138 16.18 -10.92 -16.88
CA ASN A 138 15.96 -10.40 -18.24
C ASN A 138 17.07 -10.77 -19.25
N ARG A 139 18.13 -11.48 -18.82
CA ARG A 139 19.19 -12.03 -19.67
C ARG A 139 18.96 -13.50 -20.06
N LYS A 140 17.92 -14.15 -19.53
CA LYS A 140 17.55 -15.54 -19.87
C LYS A 140 16.36 -15.58 -20.82
N GLU A 141 16.26 -16.66 -21.59
CA GLU A 141 15.12 -16.89 -22.48
C GLU A 141 14.01 -17.67 -21.78
N TYR A 142 12.77 -17.30 -22.08
CA TYR A 142 11.58 -17.87 -21.45
C TYR A 142 10.51 -18.21 -22.48
N ILE A 143 9.70 -19.22 -22.16
CA ILE A 143 8.46 -19.56 -22.87
C ILE A 143 7.35 -19.79 -21.84
N TRP A 144 6.18 -19.26 -22.14
CA TRP A 144 4.95 -19.45 -21.36
C TRP A 144 3.87 -20.07 -22.23
N SER A 145 3.05 -20.92 -21.62
CA SER A 145 1.86 -21.48 -22.25
C SER A 145 0.64 -21.25 -21.36
N SER A 146 -0.50 -20.92 -21.98
CA SER A 146 -1.77 -20.60 -21.33
C SER A 146 -2.35 -21.81 -20.60
N ALA A 147 -2.48 -21.73 -19.27
CA ALA A 147 -2.97 -22.82 -18.43
C ALA A 147 -4.43 -23.23 -18.72
N THR A 148 -5.20 -22.35 -19.37
CA THR A 148 -6.59 -22.65 -19.77
C THR A 148 -6.70 -23.51 -21.03
N LEU A 149 -5.67 -23.51 -21.88
CA LEU A 149 -5.69 -24.14 -23.20
C LEU A 149 -4.76 -25.34 -23.32
N TYR A 150 -3.72 -25.38 -22.50
CA TYR A 150 -2.74 -26.45 -22.45
C TYR A 150 -2.67 -26.99 -21.04
N ASP A 151 -2.81 -28.30 -20.91
CA ASP A 151 -2.49 -29.00 -19.69
C ASP A 151 -0.97 -29.06 -19.46
N LYS A 152 -0.55 -29.67 -18.35
CA LYS A 152 0.86 -29.81 -18.01
C LYS A 152 1.67 -30.57 -19.07
N MET A 153 1.07 -31.54 -19.75
CA MET A 153 1.76 -32.33 -20.79
C MET A 153 1.97 -31.50 -22.06
N ALA A 154 0.94 -30.79 -22.53
CA ALA A 154 1.05 -29.92 -23.70
C ALA A 154 2.01 -28.74 -23.44
N ALA A 155 1.99 -28.16 -22.24
CA ALA A 155 2.97 -27.14 -21.86
C ALA A 155 4.41 -27.68 -21.83
N ALA A 156 4.61 -28.92 -21.36
CA ALA A 156 5.91 -29.59 -21.38
C ALA A 156 6.40 -29.89 -22.80
N LYS A 157 5.52 -30.35 -23.72
CA LYS A 157 5.86 -30.51 -25.15
C LYS A 157 6.37 -29.21 -25.76
N ARG A 158 5.64 -28.10 -25.55
CA ARG A 158 6.04 -26.77 -26.05
C ARG A 158 7.37 -26.30 -25.47
N ARG A 159 7.61 -26.58 -24.19
CA ARG A 159 8.90 -26.32 -23.56
C ARG A 159 10.02 -27.13 -24.23
N SER A 160 9.79 -28.41 -24.51
CA SER A 160 10.75 -29.25 -25.23
C SER A 160 11.08 -28.68 -26.61
N TRP A 161 10.07 -28.36 -27.43
CA TRP A 161 10.30 -27.77 -28.76
C TRP A 161 11.07 -26.44 -28.68
N PHE A 162 10.79 -25.62 -27.66
CA PHE A 162 11.53 -24.38 -27.43
C PHE A 162 12.99 -24.65 -27.06
N ASP A 163 13.26 -25.63 -26.19
CA ASP A 163 14.62 -25.98 -25.80
C ASP A 163 15.40 -26.67 -26.94
N ASP A 164 14.73 -27.43 -27.81
CA ASP A 164 15.31 -27.99 -29.03
C ASP A 164 15.66 -26.88 -30.03
N TRP A 165 14.72 -25.96 -30.30
CA TRP A 165 14.97 -24.80 -31.15
C TRP A 165 16.11 -23.93 -30.61
N ARG A 166 16.18 -23.70 -29.30
CA ARG A 166 17.27 -22.94 -28.66
C ARG A 166 18.64 -23.59 -28.83
N ARG A 167 18.70 -24.92 -28.92
CA ARG A 167 19.93 -25.69 -29.12
C ARG A 167 20.30 -25.86 -30.60
N SER A 168 19.39 -25.58 -31.51
CA SER A 168 19.63 -25.67 -32.95
C SER A 168 20.48 -24.52 -33.49
N ASP A 169 21.05 -24.71 -34.69
CA ASP A 169 21.82 -23.71 -35.43
C ASP A 169 20.95 -22.65 -36.12
N LEU A 170 19.62 -22.71 -35.94
CA LEU A 170 18.70 -21.75 -36.54
C LEU A 170 18.93 -20.33 -36.00
N SER A 171 18.71 -19.34 -36.86
CA SER A 171 18.88 -17.94 -36.50
C SER A 171 17.96 -17.57 -35.34
N LYS A 172 18.50 -16.84 -34.35
CA LYS A 172 17.74 -16.33 -33.20
C LYS A 172 17.33 -14.86 -33.40
N ASN A 173 17.29 -14.43 -34.66
CA ASN A 173 16.81 -13.11 -35.07
C ASN A 173 15.27 -13.12 -35.18
N THR A 174 14.66 -11.98 -35.54
CA THR A 174 13.19 -11.86 -35.67
C THR A 174 12.57 -12.97 -36.52
N GLU A 175 13.18 -13.28 -37.66
CA GLU A 175 12.66 -14.27 -38.62
C GLU A 175 12.70 -15.68 -38.04
N GLY A 176 13.82 -16.09 -37.43
CA GLY A 176 13.92 -17.40 -36.82
C GLY A 176 13.00 -17.57 -35.61
N ILE A 177 12.76 -16.51 -34.84
CA ILE A 177 11.75 -16.51 -33.76
C ILE A 177 10.35 -16.68 -34.35
N ILE A 178 9.98 -15.93 -35.39
CA ILE A 178 8.69 -16.09 -36.07
C ILE A 178 8.55 -17.50 -36.64
N ASN A 179 9.59 -18.05 -37.25
CA ASN A 179 9.59 -19.41 -37.77
C ASN A 179 9.35 -20.44 -36.67
N PHE A 180 9.99 -20.31 -35.50
CA PHE A 180 9.67 -21.15 -34.34
C PHE A 180 8.19 -21.04 -33.95
N HIS A 181 7.65 -19.81 -33.88
CA HIS A 181 6.26 -19.58 -33.54
C HIS A 181 5.26 -20.09 -34.61
N ARG A 182 5.68 -20.28 -35.86
CA ARG A 182 4.87 -20.85 -36.95
C ARG A 182 4.94 -22.36 -37.05
N TYR A 183 6.11 -22.94 -36.80
CA TYR A 183 6.40 -24.34 -37.14
C TYR A 183 6.82 -25.20 -35.94
N GLY A 184 6.96 -24.64 -34.75
CA GLY A 184 7.25 -25.44 -33.56
C GLY A 184 6.14 -26.45 -33.29
N GLY A 185 6.49 -27.74 -33.22
CA GLY A 185 5.51 -28.82 -33.09
C GLY A 185 4.68 -29.09 -34.36
N ASN A 186 5.19 -28.72 -35.54
CA ASN A 186 4.53 -28.99 -36.81
C ASN A 186 4.16 -30.48 -36.94
N GLY A 187 2.92 -30.75 -37.37
CA GLY A 187 2.31 -32.08 -37.36
C GLY A 187 1.46 -32.40 -36.13
N ASP A 188 1.50 -31.60 -35.06
CA ASP A 188 0.58 -31.69 -33.91
C ASP A 188 -0.46 -30.55 -33.96
N ASP A 189 -1.57 -30.76 -34.67
CA ASP A 189 -2.64 -29.75 -34.83
C ASP A 189 -3.34 -29.37 -33.52
N LYS A 190 -3.13 -30.15 -32.45
CA LYS A 190 -3.77 -29.94 -31.15
C LYS A 190 -2.90 -29.15 -30.19
N ASP A 191 -1.61 -29.46 -30.12
CA ASP A 191 -0.68 -28.88 -29.14
C ASP A 191 0.48 -28.09 -29.76
N GLY A 192 0.71 -28.16 -31.08
CA GLY A 192 1.71 -27.40 -31.83
C GLY A 192 1.54 -25.88 -31.71
N LEU A 193 2.59 -25.08 -31.91
CA LEU A 193 2.54 -23.62 -31.67
C LEU A 193 1.49 -22.91 -32.55
N VAL A 194 1.20 -23.46 -33.72
CA VAL A 194 0.03 -23.14 -34.54
C VAL A 194 -0.97 -24.29 -34.41
N ILE A 195 -2.14 -24.03 -33.84
CA ILE A 195 -3.18 -25.05 -33.60
C ILE A 195 -4.34 -24.95 -34.58
N ASN A 196 -5.01 -26.08 -34.80
CA ASN A 196 -6.31 -26.20 -35.42
C ASN A 196 -7.11 -27.33 -34.74
N ARG A 197 -7.82 -27.01 -33.65
CA ARG A 197 -8.60 -27.98 -32.88
C ARG A 197 -10.00 -28.12 -33.46
N ASP A 198 -10.21 -29.17 -34.24
CA ASP A 198 -11.48 -29.55 -34.87
C ASP A 198 -12.14 -28.41 -35.67
N GLY A 199 -11.33 -27.52 -36.23
CA GLY A 199 -11.81 -26.33 -36.93
C GLY A 199 -12.44 -25.24 -36.05
N LYS A 200 -12.67 -25.49 -34.75
CA LYS A 200 -13.37 -24.56 -33.83
C LYS A 200 -12.46 -23.54 -33.19
N MET A 201 -11.22 -23.92 -32.89
CA MET A 201 -10.21 -23.05 -32.29
C MET A 201 -8.92 -23.11 -33.09
N LYS A 202 -8.44 -21.94 -33.53
CA LYS A 202 -7.27 -21.80 -34.39
C LYS A 202 -6.34 -20.73 -33.88
N THR A 203 -5.05 -20.84 -34.19
CA THR A 203 -4.14 -19.70 -34.07
C THR A 203 -4.51 -18.65 -35.10
N ILE A 204 -4.95 -17.48 -34.63
CA ILE A 204 -5.44 -16.40 -35.50
C ILE A 204 -4.39 -15.33 -35.76
N SER A 205 -3.38 -15.21 -34.90
CA SER A 205 -2.30 -14.25 -35.14
C SER A 205 -1.01 -14.61 -34.41
N ILE A 206 0.10 -14.18 -34.99
CA ILE A 206 1.42 -14.16 -34.34
C ILE A 206 1.87 -12.71 -34.25
N THR A 207 2.18 -12.22 -33.05
CA THR A 207 2.64 -10.85 -32.83
C THR A 207 4.03 -10.86 -32.21
N SER A 208 5.02 -10.23 -32.84
CA SER A 208 6.36 -10.06 -32.29
C SER A 208 6.69 -8.60 -32.07
N LEU A 209 7.11 -8.27 -30.86
CA LEU A 209 7.69 -6.98 -30.50
C LEU A 209 9.22 -7.10 -30.48
N GLN A 210 9.91 -6.34 -31.32
CA GLN A 210 11.34 -6.09 -31.19
C GLN A 210 11.54 -4.78 -30.43
N VAL A 211 12.01 -4.86 -29.19
CA VAL A 211 12.22 -3.70 -28.31
C VAL A 211 13.70 -3.32 -28.35
N LYS A 212 14.01 -2.12 -28.80
CA LYS A 212 15.35 -1.50 -28.78
C LYS A 212 15.30 -0.17 -28.02
N PRO A 213 16.44 0.38 -27.55
CA PRO A 213 16.46 1.63 -26.79
C PRO A 213 15.81 2.84 -27.47
N SER A 214 15.87 2.92 -28.81
CA SER A 214 15.33 4.06 -29.58
C SER A 214 13.98 3.79 -30.24
N ARG A 215 13.57 2.53 -30.38
CA ARG A 215 12.36 2.16 -31.12
C ARG A 215 11.82 0.80 -30.71
N ILE A 216 10.51 0.64 -30.84
CA ILE A 216 9.84 -0.65 -30.72
C ILE A 216 9.16 -0.94 -32.06
N SER A 217 9.55 -2.05 -32.70
CA SER A 217 8.92 -2.54 -33.93
C SER A 217 7.97 -3.68 -33.60
N MET A 218 6.73 -3.60 -34.05
CA MET A 218 5.72 -4.65 -33.95
C MET A 218 5.48 -5.28 -35.32
N LEU A 219 5.75 -6.59 -35.42
CA LEU A 219 5.36 -7.42 -36.55
C LEU A 219 4.12 -8.23 -36.16
N TYR A 220 3.04 -8.07 -36.92
CA TYR A 220 1.77 -8.75 -36.68
C TYR A 220 1.37 -9.55 -37.92
N HIS A 221 1.41 -10.88 -37.79
CA HIS A 221 0.93 -11.80 -38.82
C HIS A 221 -0.50 -12.20 -38.49
N ASP A 222 -1.45 -11.73 -39.29
CA ASP A 222 -2.83 -12.21 -39.27
C ASP A 222 -2.92 -13.53 -40.05
N MET A 223 -3.20 -14.62 -39.34
CA MET A 223 -3.24 -15.97 -39.91
C MET A 223 -4.56 -16.25 -40.64
N ARG A 224 -5.59 -15.42 -40.47
CA ARG A 224 -6.89 -15.61 -41.15
C ARG A 224 -6.81 -15.22 -42.62
N ASP A 225 -6.18 -14.09 -42.90
CA ASP A 225 -6.03 -13.56 -44.26
C ASP A 225 -4.58 -13.68 -44.78
N ASN A 226 -3.71 -14.30 -43.99
CA ASN A 226 -2.27 -14.47 -44.25
C ASN A 226 -1.55 -13.14 -44.58
N ARG A 227 -1.95 -12.04 -43.92
CA ARG A 227 -1.36 -10.71 -44.09
C ARG A 227 -0.40 -10.40 -42.95
N VAL A 228 0.68 -9.70 -43.30
CA VAL A 228 1.68 -9.24 -42.35
C VAL A 228 1.62 -7.72 -42.27
N TYR A 229 1.56 -7.19 -41.06
CA TYR A 229 1.55 -5.77 -40.76
C TYR A 229 2.77 -5.43 -39.92
N GLN A 230 3.44 -4.35 -40.25
CA GLN A 230 4.57 -3.83 -39.49
C GLN A 230 4.28 -2.39 -39.09
N ASN A 231 4.42 -2.12 -37.80
CA ASN A 231 4.27 -0.79 -37.22
C ASN A 231 5.41 -0.56 -36.26
N GLU A 232 5.85 0.69 -36.15
CA GLU A 232 6.91 1.07 -35.23
C GLU A 232 6.44 2.23 -34.38
N ILE A 233 6.99 2.33 -33.19
CA ILE A 233 6.82 3.48 -32.30
C ILE A 233 8.20 3.88 -31.80
N GLU A 234 8.54 5.16 -31.96
CA GLU A 234 9.77 5.70 -31.41
C GLU A 234 9.70 5.67 -29.89
N VAL A 235 10.79 5.24 -29.26
CA VAL A 235 10.91 5.33 -27.82
C VAL A 235 11.32 6.75 -27.52
N GLU A 236 10.38 7.52 -26.98
CA GLU A 236 10.68 8.78 -26.33
C GLU A 236 11.56 8.46 -25.14
N GLN A 237 12.86 8.76 -25.29
CA GLN A 237 13.70 9.04 -24.16
C GLN A 237 12.97 10.15 -23.41
N ALA A 238 12.30 9.82 -22.32
CA ALA A 238 11.76 10.89 -21.50
C ALA A 238 12.95 11.80 -21.13
N ASP A 239 12.66 13.09 -20.92
CA ASP A 239 13.49 14.01 -20.14
C ASP A 239 13.59 13.48 -18.70
N ILE A 240 14.11 12.28 -18.57
CA ILE A 240 14.55 11.68 -17.35
C ILE A 240 15.96 12.21 -17.28
N THR A 241 16.16 13.19 -16.41
CA THR A 241 17.30 13.19 -15.50
C THR A 241 17.52 11.75 -15.02
N ALA A 242 18.23 10.95 -15.82
CA ALA A 242 18.20 9.51 -15.76
C ALA A 242 18.49 9.07 -14.33
N ILE A 243 17.49 8.49 -13.67
CA ILE A 243 17.72 7.62 -12.54
C ILE A 243 18.28 6.34 -13.15
N THR A 244 19.59 6.34 -13.40
CA THR A 244 20.33 5.14 -13.77
C THR A 244 20.06 4.03 -12.75
N PRO A 245 20.21 2.75 -13.11
CA PRO A 245 20.23 1.64 -12.14
C PRO A 245 21.19 1.91 -10.97
N ALA A 246 22.27 2.65 -11.24
CA ALA A 246 23.19 3.19 -10.24
C ALA A 246 22.52 4.17 -9.27
N LYS A 247 21.70 5.13 -9.72
CA LYS A 247 20.94 6.04 -8.85
C LYS A 247 19.83 5.32 -8.08
N THR A 248 19.14 4.34 -8.67
CA THR A 248 18.14 3.52 -7.94
C THR A 248 18.82 2.67 -6.86
N ARG A 249 19.96 2.04 -7.18
CA ARG A 249 20.79 1.34 -6.17
C ARG A 249 21.36 2.29 -5.13
N PHE A 250 21.78 3.50 -5.52
CA PHE A 250 22.27 4.53 -4.61
C PHE A 250 21.20 4.96 -3.61
N PHE A 251 19.97 5.24 -4.07
CA PHE A 251 18.86 5.55 -3.17
C PHE A 251 18.48 4.37 -2.29
N ALA A 252 18.44 3.15 -2.84
CA ALA A 252 18.17 1.94 -2.06
C ALA A 252 19.23 1.72 -0.97
N LEU A 253 20.51 1.90 -1.29
CA LEU A 253 21.62 1.78 -0.36
C LEU A 253 21.59 2.89 0.70
N ARG A 254 21.30 4.13 0.30
CA ARG A 254 21.13 5.25 1.24
C ARG A 254 19.97 4.98 2.19
N LYS A 255 18.81 4.52 1.69
CA LYS A 255 17.66 4.12 2.53
C LYS A 255 18.01 2.96 3.48
N PHE A 256 18.76 1.98 3.00
CA PHE A 256 19.24 0.87 3.80
C PHE A 256 20.09 1.37 4.97
N PHE A 257 21.10 2.21 4.72
CA PHE A 257 21.94 2.76 5.78
C PHE A 257 21.19 3.69 6.73
N ILE A 258 20.25 4.50 6.23
CA ILE A 258 19.37 5.30 7.10
C ILE A 258 18.62 4.38 8.07
N ARG A 259 18.01 3.29 7.58
CA ARG A 259 17.30 2.34 8.46
C ARG A 259 18.24 1.55 9.37
N LEU A 260 19.45 1.24 8.92
CA LEU A 260 20.42 0.49 9.71
C LEU A 260 20.92 1.31 10.92
N PHE A 261 21.28 2.58 10.71
CA PHE A 261 21.89 3.40 11.74
C PHE A 261 20.90 4.20 12.60
N ASN A 262 19.64 4.32 12.19
CA ASN A 262 18.61 5.02 12.95
C ASN A 262 17.58 4.01 13.46
N TRP A 263 17.74 3.61 14.73
CA TRP A 263 16.93 2.55 15.35
C TRP A 263 15.44 2.87 15.40
N GLU A 264 15.05 4.15 15.33
CA GLU A 264 13.65 4.59 15.24
C GLU A 264 12.91 3.96 14.04
N TYR A 265 13.63 3.51 13.01
CA TYR A 265 13.07 2.82 11.84
C TYR A 265 13.16 1.29 11.92
N TRP A 266 13.69 0.73 13.01
CA TRP A 266 13.84 -0.72 13.13
C TRP A 266 12.48 -1.42 13.25
N PRO A 267 12.33 -2.63 12.69
CA PRO A 267 11.12 -3.42 12.84
C PRO A 267 10.74 -3.63 14.31
N PHE A 268 9.44 -3.56 14.61
CA PHE A 268 8.89 -3.72 15.96
C PHE A 268 9.44 -4.96 16.68
N ASN A 269 9.47 -6.12 16.01
CA ASN A 269 9.95 -7.38 16.62
C ASN A 269 11.42 -7.30 17.05
N ILE A 270 12.26 -6.56 16.31
CA ILE A 270 13.69 -6.40 16.63
C ILE A 270 13.84 -5.49 17.86
N VAL A 271 13.07 -4.40 17.93
CA VAL A 271 13.09 -3.48 19.06
C VAL A 271 12.57 -4.15 20.34
N TYR A 272 11.52 -4.96 20.25
CA TYR A 272 10.85 -5.52 21.43
C TYR A 272 11.43 -6.85 21.92
N ALA A 273 12.02 -7.67 21.05
CA ALA A 273 12.53 -9.00 21.45
C ALA A 273 13.48 -8.98 22.66
N PRO A 274 14.46 -8.05 22.76
CA PRO A 274 15.38 -8.01 23.90
C PRO A 274 14.72 -7.70 25.25
N ILE A 275 13.58 -7.02 25.25
CA ILE A 275 12.86 -6.64 26.48
C ILE A 275 11.69 -7.56 26.83
N LEU A 276 11.30 -8.48 25.94
CA LEU A 276 10.25 -9.48 26.22
C LEU A 276 10.46 -10.29 27.51
N PRO A 277 11.69 -10.69 27.92
CA PRO A 277 11.92 -11.32 29.22
C PRO A 277 11.35 -10.52 30.40
N TYR A 278 11.40 -9.18 30.34
CA TYR A 278 10.83 -8.31 31.37
C TYR A 278 9.29 -8.36 31.39
N TRP A 279 8.65 -8.43 30.21
CA TRP A 279 7.20 -8.64 30.13
C TRP A 279 6.78 -9.98 30.74
N PHE A 280 7.53 -11.06 30.46
CA PHE A 280 7.27 -12.38 31.06
C PHE A 280 7.42 -12.35 32.60
N TRP A 281 8.42 -11.64 33.12
CA TRP A 281 8.57 -11.43 34.56
C TRP A 281 7.38 -10.68 35.19
N LEU A 282 6.90 -9.61 34.53
CA LEU A 282 5.69 -8.89 34.97
C LEU A 282 4.44 -9.78 34.91
N SER A 283 4.34 -10.61 33.87
CA SER A 283 3.26 -11.59 33.70
C SER A 283 3.23 -12.62 34.82
N LEU A 284 4.40 -13.13 35.22
CA LEU A 284 4.53 -14.04 36.36
C LEU A 284 4.10 -13.37 37.66
N LYS A 285 4.51 -12.12 37.89
CA LYS A 285 4.10 -11.33 39.07
C LYS A 285 2.60 -11.07 39.11
N ALA A 286 1.96 -10.87 37.96
CA ALA A 286 0.52 -10.71 37.85
C ALA A 286 -0.24 -12.05 37.86
N ARG A 287 0.46 -13.18 37.68
CA ARG A 287 -0.15 -14.50 37.39
C ARG A 287 -1.11 -14.46 36.18
N SER A 288 -0.83 -13.59 35.22
CA SER A 288 -1.54 -13.50 33.94
C SER A 288 -0.64 -12.85 32.91
N PHE A 289 -0.62 -13.41 31.70
CA PHE A 289 0.06 -12.81 30.55
C PHE A 289 -0.65 -11.56 30.02
N PHE A 290 -1.96 -11.49 30.22
CA PHE A 290 -2.84 -10.44 29.70
C PHE A 290 -3.33 -9.52 30.82
N PHE A 291 -2.46 -9.21 31.78
CA PHE A 291 -2.81 -8.40 32.96
C PHE A 291 -3.30 -6.98 32.63
N PHE A 292 -2.92 -6.47 31.46
CA PHE A 292 -3.18 -5.11 31.00
C PHE A 292 -4.66 -4.75 30.88
N ASN A 293 -5.56 -5.73 30.73
CA ASN A 293 -6.98 -5.48 30.44
C ASN A 293 -7.70 -4.70 31.57
N THR A 294 -7.16 -4.74 32.78
CA THR A 294 -7.70 -4.07 33.97
C THR A 294 -7.10 -2.68 34.19
N ALA A 295 -6.18 -2.23 33.33
CA ALA A 295 -5.51 -0.94 33.50
C ALA A 295 -6.48 0.24 33.42
N ASN A 296 -7.44 0.19 32.48
CA ASN A 296 -8.46 1.20 32.28
C ASN A 296 -9.86 0.55 32.30
N PRO A 297 -10.50 0.38 33.46
CA PRO A 297 -11.72 -0.44 33.60
C PRO A 297 -12.93 -0.02 32.76
N SER A 298 -12.98 1.22 32.30
CA SER A 298 -14.06 1.74 31.44
C SER A 298 -13.80 1.54 29.94
N ILE A 299 -12.58 1.15 29.57
CA ILE A 299 -12.15 0.96 28.18
C ILE A 299 -12.04 -0.53 27.95
N GLU A 300 -12.67 -1.02 26.87
CA GLU A 300 -12.65 -2.43 26.52
C GLU A 300 -11.20 -2.96 26.45
N ASN A 301 -10.94 -4.08 27.12
CA ASN A 301 -9.60 -4.69 27.23
C ASN A 301 -8.50 -3.72 27.73
N GLY A 302 -8.88 -2.71 28.52
CA GLY A 302 -7.98 -1.66 29.02
C GLY A 302 -7.46 -0.74 27.90
N GLY A 303 -7.99 -0.85 26.69
CA GLY A 303 -7.50 -0.19 25.48
C GLY A 303 -6.16 -0.74 24.99
N PHE A 304 -6.01 -2.06 24.93
CA PHE A 304 -4.80 -2.69 24.38
C PHE A 304 -4.94 -3.09 22.90
N ALA A 305 -6.14 -3.51 22.51
CA ALA A 305 -6.47 -3.96 21.16
C ALA A 305 -7.98 -3.83 20.94
N MET A 306 -8.41 -3.75 19.67
CA MET A 306 -9.82 -3.55 19.29
C MET A 306 -10.46 -2.27 19.89
N GLU A 307 -9.66 -1.21 20.04
CA GLU A 307 -10.12 0.07 20.60
C GLU A 307 -11.11 0.77 19.66
N SER A 308 -12.41 0.73 20.01
CA SER A 308 -13.45 1.53 19.34
C SER A 308 -13.31 3.00 19.72
N LYS A 309 -12.96 3.82 18.74
CA LYS A 309 -12.86 5.28 18.90
C LYS A 309 -14.21 5.86 19.32
N LYS A 310 -15.33 5.38 18.76
CA LYS A 310 -16.69 5.80 19.12
C LYS A 310 -16.96 5.61 20.60
N LEU A 311 -16.61 4.45 21.17
CA LEU A 311 -16.85 4.17 22.59
C LEU A 311 -15.97 5.04 23.48
N ILE A 312 -14.69 5.18 23.13
CA ILE A 312 -13.74 6.00 23.88
C ILE A 312 -14.13 7.49 23.84
N HIS A 313 -14.53 8.01 22.68
CA HIS A 313 -14.96 9.41 22.52
C HIS A 313 -16.13 9.76 23.46
N LYS A 314 -17.06 8.82 23.72
CA LYS A 314 -18.17 9.04 24.67
C LYS A 314 -17.72 9.19 26.13
N LEU A 315 -16.52 8.73 26.48
CA LEU A 315 -15.98 8.86 27.84
C LEU A 315 -15.26 10.19 28.06
N ILE A 316 -14.89 10.89 26.99
CA ILE A 316 -14.16 12.15 27.06
C ILE A 316 -15.19 13.29 27.14
N PRO A 317 -15.01 14.28 28.03
CA PRO A 317 -15.91 15.44 28.08
C PRO A 317 -15.98 16.14 26.71
N GLU A 318 -17.20 16.43 26.24
CA GLU A 318 -17.47 16.96 24.90
C GLU A 318 -16.61 18.16 24.54
N LYS A 319 -16.40 19.08 25.49
CA LYS A 319 -15.57 20.29 25.31
C LYS A 319 -14.14 20.03 24.85
N TYR A 320 -13.61 18.82 25.05
CA TYR A 320 -12.25 18.43 24.66
C TYR A 320 -12.20 17.57 23.40
N THR A 321 -13.32 17.30 22.74
CA THR A 321 -13.36 16.46 21.53
C THR A 321 -14.01 17.20 20.38
N PRO A 322 -13.61 16.94 19.13
CA PRO A 322 -14.29 17.49 17.98
C PRO A 322 -15.63 16.77 17.78
N LYS A 323 -16.64 17.44 17.21
CA LYS A 323 -17.89 16.77 16.88
C LYS A 323 -17.61 15.60 15.94
N THR A 324 -18.19 14.46 16.28
CA THR A 324 -17.91 13.19 15.62
C THR A 324 -19.19 12.39 15.50
N MET A 325 -19.47 11.89 14.30
CA MET A 325 -20.60 11.03 14.01
C MET A 325 -20.12 9.66 13.54
N ALA A 326 -20.85 8.61 13.92
CA ALA A 326 -20.50 7.22 13.59
C ALA A 326 -21.51 6.61 12.64
N PHE A 327 -21.01 5.91 11.63
CA PHE A 327 -21.79 5.30 10.57
C PHE A 327 -21.35 3.85 10.34
N ARG A 328 -22.28 3.04 9.81
CA ARG A 328 -22.03 1.66 9.40
C ARG A 328 -21.63 1.61 7.92
N PRO A 329 -20.89 0.58 7.48
CA PRO A 329 -20.60 0.38 6.07
C PRO A 329 -21.92 0.24 5.29
N GLY A 330 -21.97 0.85 4.10
CA GLY A 330 -23.17 0.87 3.27
C GLY A 330 -24.23 1.93 3.63
N ALA A 331 -23.96 2.81 4.61
CA ALA A 331 -24.82 3.98 4.85
C ALA A 331 -24.92 4.84 3.58
N SER A 332 -26.16 5.24 3.21
CA SER A 332 -26.38 6.06 2.02
C SER A 332 -25.87 7.48 2.21
N LEU A 333 -25.48 8.11 1.11
CA LEU A 333 -24.98 9.48 1.12
C LEU A 333 -26.06 10.45 1.62
N GLU A 334 -27.34 10.17 1.32
CA GLU A 334 -28.50 10.95 1.77
C GLU A 334 -28.63 10.89 3.30
N THR A 335 -28.56 9.69 3.89
CA THR A 335 -28.63 9.50 5.36
C THR A 335 -27.50 10.25 6.06
N ILE A 336 -26.30 10.20 5.48
CA ILE A 336 -25.13 10.90 5.99
C ILE A 336 -25.32 12.42 5.87
N ARG A 337 -25.83 12.91 4.73
CA ARG A 337 -26.08 14.34 4.49
C ARG A 337 -27.10 14.90 5.48
N GLU A 338 -28.19 14.18 5.72
CA GLU A 338 -29.19 14.56 6.72
C GLU A 338 -28.58 14.61 8.12
N SER A 339 -27.77 13.61 8.48
CA SER A 339 -27.06 13.56 9.76
C SER A 339 -26.09 14.74 9.93
N LEU A 340 -25.31 15.08 8.90
CA LEU A 340 -24.39 16.22 8.88
C LEU A 340 -25.13 17.54 9.06
N ARG A 341 -26.23 17.74 8.33
CA ARG A 341 -27.06 18.95 8.44
C ARG A 341 -27.67 19.11 9.83
N ASN A 342 -28.22 18.02 10.39
CA ASN A 342 -28.86 18.04 11.71
C ASN A 342 -27.87 18.31 12.85
N ASN A 343 -26.58 18.02 12.66
CA ASN A 343 -25.52 18.23 13.66
C ASN A 343 -24.65 19.46 13.37
N LEU A 344 -25.01 20.27 12.36
CA LEU A 344 -24.27 21.46 11.95
C LEU A 344 -22.79 21.17 11.68
N MET A 345 -22.52 20.09 10.93
CA MET A 345 -21.18 19.71 10.49
C MET A 345 -21.06 19.94 8.99
N ASP A 346 -19.99 20.64 8.57
CA ASP A 346 -19.71 20.97 7.16
C ASP A 346 -18.30 20.56 6.76
N PHE A 347 -18.05 20.51 5.45
CA PHE A 347 -16.74 20.21 4.89
C PHE A 347 -15.72 21.33 5.17
N PRO A 348 -14.43 21.00 5.35
CA PRO A 348 -13.85 19.66 5.26
C PRO A 348 -14.05 18.81 6.54
N LEU A 349 -14.16 17.50 6.35
CA LEU A 349 -14.30 16.51 7.44
C LEU A 349 -13.13 15.52 7.43
N ILE A 350 -12.87 14.89 8.58
CA ILE A 350 -11.98 13.75 8.70
C ILE A 350 -12.81 12.47 8.73
N ALA A 351 -12.64 11.63 7.71
CA ALA A 351 -13.20 10.28 7.66
C ALA A 351 -12.15 9.28 8.18
N LYS A 352 -12.51 8.45 9.16
CA LYS A 352 -11.62 7.45 9.76
C LYS A 352 -12.38 6.20 10.20
N PRO A 353 -11.80 4.99 10.15
CA PRO A 353 -12.46 3.80 10.68
C PRO A 353 -12.62 3.91 12.21
N ASP A 354 -13.66 3.27 12.76
CA ASP A 354 -13.93 3.27 14.20
C ASP A 354 -12.81 2.56 14.98
N ILE A 355 -12.36 1.42 14.47
CA ILE A 355 -11.19 0.70 14.95
C ILE A 355 -10.12 0.83 13.86
N GLY A 356 -8.90 1.22 14.21
CA GLY A 356 -7.85 1.40 13.22
C GLY A 356 -6.50 1.70 13.85
N MET A 357 -5.43 1.53 13.06
CA MET A 357 -4.07 1.79 13.49
C MET A 357 -3.33 2.65 12.48
N LYS A 358 -2.33 3.43 12.95
CA LYS A 358 -1.33 4.10 12.11
C LYS A 358 -1.93 4.94 10.96
N GLY A 359 -3.12 5.52 11.15
CA GLY A 359 -3.78 6.36 10.13
C GLY A 359 -4.21 5.63 8.85
N VAL A 360 -4.33 4.29 8.88
CA VAL A 360 -4.89 3.51 7.77
C VAL A 360 -6.35 3.92 7.55
N LEU A 361 -6.73 4.17 6.29
CA LEU A 361 -8.05 4.68 5.88
C LEU A 361 -8.49 5.99 6.56
N VAL A 362 -7.54 6.80 7.06
CA VAL A 362 -7.84 8.18 7.49
C VAL A 362 -7.71 9.11 6.29
N LYS A 363 -8.78 9.83 5.95
CA LYS A 363 -8.83 10.75 4.82
C LYS A 363 -9.51 12.06 5.23
N LYS A 364 -8.88 13.19 4.90
CA LYS A 364 -9.57 14.47 4.86
C LYS A 364 -10.43 14.52 3.60
N VAL A 365 -11.73 14.66 3.76
CA VAL A 365 -12.70 14.81 2.67
C VAL A 365 -13.11 16.28 2.58
N ASN A 366 -12.86 16.90 1.44
CA ASN A 366 -13.11 18.34 1.25
C ASN A 366 -14.48 18.65 0.66
N ASN A 367 -15.19 17.64 0.16
CA ASN A 367 -16.48 17.77 -0.49
C ASN A 367 -17.20 16.42 -0.53
N GLU A 368 -18.44 16.44 -1.00
CA GLU A 368 -19.30 15.27 -1.07
C GLU A 368 -18.79 14.20 -2.06
N ALA A 369 -18.14 14.57 -3.16
CA ALA A 369 -17.58 13.62 -4.11
C ALA A 369 -16.45 12.80 -3.47
N GLU A 370 -15.53 13.46 -2.75
CA GLU A 370 -14.46 12.78 -2.01
C GLU A 370 -14.98 11.89 -0.87
N LEU A 371 -16.10 12.27 -0.26
CA LEU A 371 -16.81 11.45 0.72
C LEU A 371 -17.44 10.23 0.04
N SER A 372 -18.09 10.39 -1.10
CA SER A 372 -18.65 9.26 -1.87
C SER A 372 -17.56 8.25 -2.28
N ASP A 373 -16.36 8.71 -2.64
CA ASP A 373 -15.22 7.83 -2.89
C ASP A 373 -14.82 7.03 -1.66
N TYR A 374 -14.79 7.69 -0.51
CA TYR A 374 -14.48 7.05 0.77
C TYR A 374 -15.51 5.97 1.12
N LEU A 375 -16.80 6.26 0.96
CA LEU A 375 -17.90 5.33 1.24
C LEU A 375 -17.86 4.06 0.38
N ARG A 376 -17.38 4.14 -0.87
CA ARG A 376 -17.20 2.97 -1.73
C ARG A 376 -16.10 2.04 -1.24
N ALA A 377 -15.02 2.62 -0.69
CA ALA A 377 -13.85 1.89 -0.24
C ALA A 377 -14.01 1.29 1.16
N ILE A 378 -14.65 2.02 2.10
CA ILE A 378 -14.76 1.61 3.50
C ILE A 378 -15.71 0.41 3.67
N LYS A 379 -15.24 -0.66 4.34
CA LYS A 379 -16.00 -1.90 4.58
C LYS A 379 -16.30 -2.17 6.06
N VAL A 380 -15.94 -1.24 6.92
CA VAL A 380 -16.10 -1.32 8.37
C VAL A 380 -16.81 -0.08 8.91
N ASP A 381 -17.24 -0.12 10.16
CA ASP A 381 -17.78 1.05 10.86
C ASP A 381 -16.75 2.20 10.84
N PHE A 382 -17.23 3.41 10.60
CA PHE A 382 -16.40 4.58 10.41
C PHE A 382 -17.00 5.82 11.07
N LEU A 383 -16.14 6.83 11.22
CA LEU A 383 -16.43 8.09 11.86
C LEU A 383 -16.23 9.22 10.86
N LEU A 384 -17.15 10.19 10.85
CA LEU A 384 -16.94 11.51 10.27
C LEU A 384 -16.77 12.51 11.41
N GLN A 385 -15.67 13.25 11.38
CA GLN A 385 -15.23 14.14 12.45
C GLN A 385 -14.93 15.53 11.88
N GLU A 386 -15.26 16.59 12.63
CA GLU A 386 -14.89 17.96 12.25
C GLU A 386 -13.36 18.10 12.12
N CYS A 387 -12.92 18.91 11.14
CA CYS A 387 -11.53 19.29 11.08
C CYS A 387 -11.18 20.21 12.24
N ILE A 388 -10.19 19.82 13.05
CA ILE A 388 -9.70 20.62 14.17
C ILE A 388 -8.92 21.82 13.60
N PRO A 389 -9.17 23.07 14.06
CA PRO A 389 -8.59 24.29 13.47
C PRO A 389 -7.13 24.55 13.87
N TYR A 390 -6.57 23.71 14.73
CA TYR A 390 -5.20 23.87 15.25
C TYR A 390 -4.17 23.22 14.33
N LYS A 391 -2.95 23.75 14.32
CA LYS A 391 -1.84 23.23 13.49
C LYS A 391 -0.83 22.39 14.27
N ASN A 392 -0.72 22.62 15.58
CA ASN A 392 0.25 21.92 16.42
C ASN A 392 -0.38 20.63 16.96
N GLU A 393 0.40 19.56 17.00
CA GLU A 393 0.00 18.26 17.52
C GLU A 393 1.06 17.73 18.49
N VAL A 394 0.60 17.21 19.64
CA VAL A 394 1.44 16.63 20.69
C VAL A 394 0.80 15.35 21.23
N GLY A 395 1.63 14.33 21.48
CA GLY A 395 1.22 13.16 22.25
C GLY A 395 1.66 13.30 23.70
N ILE A 396 0.73 13.20 24.66
CA ILE A 396 1.00 13.32 26.10
C ILE A 396 0.71 11.97 26.74
N PHE A 397 1.75 11.32 27.28
CA PHE A 397 1.59 10.07 27.99
C PHE A 397 1.26 10.35 29.46
N TYR A 398 0.10 9.90 29.90
CA TYR A 398 -0.42 10.13 31.24
C TYR A 398 -0.56 8.81 32.00
N TYR A 399 -0.28 8.86 33.30
CA TYR A 399 -0.66 7.79 34.21
C TYR A 399 -1.08 8.29 35.59
N ARG A 400 -1.94 7.52 36.26
CA ARG A 400 -2.34 7.74 37.65
C ARG A 400 -2.43 6.39 38.35
N ILE A 401 -1.78 6.27 39.49
CA ILE A 401 -1.91 5.07 40.33
C ILE A 401 -3.33 5.07 40.91
N PRO A 402 -4.11 3.97 40.82
CA PRO A 402 -5.45 3.97 41.37
C PRO A 402 -5.46 4.33 42.86
N GLY A 403 -6.32 5.29 43.24
CA GLY A 403 -6.40 5.89 44.58
C GLY A 403 -5.41 7.01 44.87
N ALA A 404 -4.48 7.31 43.98
CA ALA A 404 -3.74 8.55 44.07
C ALA A 404 -4.64 9.73 43.66
N MET A 405 -4.53 10.84 44.39
CA MET A 405 -5.27 12.07 44.11
C MET A 405 -4.80 12.81 42.85
N LYS A 406 -3.56 12.56 42.41
CA LYS A 406 -2.96 13.23 41.25
C LYS A 406 -2.28 12.22 40.33
N GLY A 407 -2.47 12.40 39.04
CA GLY A 407 -1.72 11.73 37.99
C GLY A 407 -0.40 12.43 37.66
N LYS A 408 0.30 11.87 36.67
CA LYS A 408 1.60 12.35 36.20
C LYS A 408 1.71 12.19 34.69
N ILE A 409 2.44 13.11 34.07
CA ILE A 409 2.87 12.98 32.68
C ILE A 409 4.21 12.25 32.66
N SER A 410 4.28 11.11 31.98
CA SER A 410 5.50 10.29 31.88
C SER A 410 6.33 10.59 30.64
N GLY A 411 5.76 11.23 29.64
CA GLY A 411 6.46 11.65 28.44
C GLY A 411 5.59 12.51 27.54
N VAL A 412 6.24 13.36 26.73
CA VAL A 412 5.56 14.22 25.75
C VAL A 412 6.29 14.15 24.42
N VAL A 413 5.56 13.90 23.34
CA VAL A 413 6.09 13.86 21.98
C VAL A 413 5.51 14.98 21.12
N GLY A 414 6.37 15.89 20.66
CA GLY A 414 6.03 16.84 19.61
C GLY A 414 6.09 16.17 18.24
N LYS A 415 5.20 16.58 17.32
CA LYS A 415 5.12 16.00 15.98
C LYS A 415 5.42 17.07 14.93
N HIS A 416 6.53 16.90 14.21
CA HIS A 416 6.87 17.74 13.06
C HIS A 416 6.47 17.03 11.77
N PHE A 417 5.54 17.62 11.04
CA PHE A 417 5.04 17.07 9.79
C PHE A 417 6.07 17.15 8.67
N LEU A 418 5.94 16.28 7.67
CA LEU A 418 6.82 16.24 6.52
C LEU A 418 6.62 17.53 5.70
N THR A 419 7.50 18.51 5.88
CA THR A 419 7.38 19.85 5.31
C THR A 419 8.68 20.25 4.65
N VAL A 420 8.61 20.63 3.38
CA VAL A 420 9.75 21.18 2.64
C VAL A 420 9.69 22.70 2.62
N THR A 421 10.86 23.35 2.59
CA THR A 421 10.97 24.81 2.45
C THR A 421 11.69 25.10 1.14
N GLY A 422 11.11 25.95 0.30
CA GLY A 422 11.71 26.33 -0.98
C GLY A 422 13.01 27.10 -0.82
N ASP A 423 13.98 26.77 -1.66
CA ASP A 423 15.24 27.49 -1.85
C ASP A 423 15.25 28.29 -3.16
N GLY A 424 14.13 28.30 -3.90
CA GLY A 424 13.98 28.97 -5.18
C GLY A 424 14.70 28.29 -6.35
N ARG A 425 15.34 27.13 -6.14
CA ARG A 425 16.16 26.44 -7.17
C ARG A 425 15.84 24.96 -7.29
N SER A 426 15.73 24.27 -6.16
CA SER A 426 15.49 22.84 -6.11
C SER A 426 14.01 22.52 -6.26
N SER A 427 13.70 21.44 -6.96
CA SER A 427 12.34 20.91 -6.97
C SER A 427 11.96 20.35 -5.59
N ILE A 428 10.66 20.25 -5.32
CA ILE A 428 10.14 19.60 -4.10
C ILE A 428 10.73 18.18 -3.96
N GLU A 429 10.86 17.44 -5.06
CA GLU A 429 11.47 16.12 -5.07
C GLU A 429 12.93 16.15 -4.61
N GLN A 430 13.71 17.12 -5.10
CA GLN A 430 15.11 17.27 -4.72
C GLN A 430 15.24 17.61 -3.22
N LEU A 431 14.36 18.46 -2.70
CA LEU A 431 14.28 18.80 -1.27
C LEU A 431 13.90 17.58 -0.41
N VAL A 432 12.99 16.73 -0.90
CA VAL A 432 12.65 15.44 -0.25
C VAL A 432 13.84 14.48 -0.27
N ILE A 433 14.58 14.43 -1.38
CA ILE A 433 15.76 13.57 -1.53
C ILE A 433 16.90 14.04 -0.63
N SER A 434 17.09 15.35 -0.43
CA SER A 434 18.17 15.86 0.40
C SER A 434 18.01 15.47 1.87
N GLU A 435 16.77 15.46 2.39
CA GLU A 435 16.47 15.12 3.79
C GLU A 435 16.36 13.59 4.00
N PRO A 436 17.26 12.96 4.80
CA PRO A 436 17.27 11.51 5.00
C PRO A 436 15.93 10.91 5.43
N ARG A 437 15.19 11.56 6.35
CA ARG A 437 13.89 11.06 6.80
C ARG A 437 12.87 11.06 5.66
N TYR A 438 12.86 12.12 4.85
CA TYR A 438 11.87 12.31 3.80
C TYR A 438 12.16 11.41 2.61
N LEU A 439 13.43 11.11 2.35
CA LEU A 439 13.85 10.13 1.35
C LEU A 439 13.19 8.76 1.56
N LEU A 440 12.96 8.33 2.81
CA LEU A 440 12.27 7.07 3.12
C LEU A 440 10.81 7.02 2.61
N GLN A 441 10.20 8.18 2.36
CA GLN A 441 8.82 8.32 1.88
C GLN A 441 8.73 8.65 0.39
N LEU A 442 9.87 8.77 -0.31
CA LEU A 442 9.94 9.27 -1.68
C LEU A 442 9.01 8.54 -2.65
N GLU A 443 8.95 7.20 -2.63
CA GLU A 443 8.07 6.46 -3.56
C GLU A 443 6.58 6.73 -3.29
N VAL A 444 6.18 6.79 -2.01
CA VAL A 444 4.79 7.09 -1.63
C VAL A 444 4.43 8.52 -2.05
N LEU A 445 5.36 9.47 -1.86
CA LEU A 445 5.16 10.85 -2.27
C LEU A 445 5.08 10.97 -3.80
N ARG A 446 5.90 10.25 -4.56
CA ARG A 446 5.81 10.18 -6.03
C ARG A 446 4.46 9.67 -6.50
N GLN A 447 3.94 8.61 -5.87
CA GLN A 447 2.62 8.07 -6.17
C GLN A 447 1.50 9.05 -5.83
N THR A 448 1.65 9.82 -4.75
CA THR A 448 0.62 10.74 -4.26
C THR A 448 0.57 12.05 -5.05
N TYR A 449 1.75 12.64 -5.33
CA TYR A 449 1.87 14.00 -5.86
C TYR A 449 2.28 14.04 -7.35
N GLY A 450 2.85 12.95 -7.88
CA GLY A 450 3.28 12.87 -9.28
C GLY A 450 4.13 14.07 -9.72
N HIS A 451 3.72 14.74 -10.79
CA HIS A 451 4.43 15.89 -11.37
C HIS A 451 4.49 17.12 -10.44
N PHE A 452 3.64 17.21 -9.42
CA PHE A 452 3.72 18.32 -8.45
C PHE A 452 5.09 18.34 -7.75
N LEU A 453 5.73 17.19 -7.54
CA LEU A 453 7.07 17.14 -6.94
C LEU A 453 8.17 17.77 -7.80
N GLN A 454 7.92 18.00 -9.10
CA GLN A 454 8.89 18.65 -9.99
C GLN A 454 8.84 20.19 -9.90
N GLN A 455 7.87 20.75 -9.17
CA GLN A 455 7.79 22.20 -8.98
C GLN A 455 8.91 22.70 -8.08
N VAL A 456 9.43 23.89 -8.39
CA VAL A 456 10.36 24.62 -7.54
C VAL A 456 9.57 25.57 -6.64
N LEU A 457 9.75 25.45 -5.32
CA LEU A 457 9.11 26.33 -4.36
C LEU A 457 9.91 27.65 -4.23
N PRO A 458 9.23 28.82 -4.21
CA PRO A 458 9.87 30.09 -3.91
C PRO A 458 10.62 30.07 -2.58
N VAL A 459 11.68 30.88 -2.48
CA VAL A 459 12.52 31.00 -1.28
C VAL A 459 11.65 31.26 -0.04
N GLY A 460 11.82 30.43 1.00
CA GLY A 460 11.13 30.57 2.28
C GLY A 460 9.68 30.07 2.29
N LYS A 461 9.10 29.72 1.14
CA LYS A 461 7.74 29.16 1.08
C LYS A 461 7.76 27.70 1.53
N THR A 462 6.93 27.36 2.51
CA THR A 462 6.80 25.99 3.02
C THR A 462 5.64 25.26 2.37
N HIS A 463 5.79 23.93 2.23
CA HIS A 463 4.71 23.05 1.82
C HIS A 463 4.74 21.75 2.61
N THR A 464 3.64 21.44 3.30
CA THR A 464 3.48 20.21 4.07
C THR A 464 2.94 19.10 3.18
N LEU A 465 3.78 18.10 2.91
CA LEU A 465 3.49 16.95 2.04
C LEU A 465 2.73 15.83 2.75
N VAL A 466 2.82 15.75 4.08
CA VAL A 466 2.06 14.77 4.88
C VAL A 466 1.49 15.49 6.11
N PRO A 467 0.21 15.90 6.10
CA PRO A 467 -0.38 16.75 7.15
C PRO A 467 -0.86 15.95 8.36
N TYR A 468 -0.17 14.88 8.73
CA TYR A 468 -0.54 14.00 9.84
C TYR A 468 0.70 13.61 10.65
N GLY A 469 0.59 13.61 11.97
CA GLY A 469 1.66 13.29 12.92
C GLY A 469 2.00 11.79 13.02
N ASN A 470 2.26 11.11 11.91
CA ASN A 470 2.60 9.68 11.91
C ASN A 470 4.08 9.43 11.57
N HIS A 471 4.81 8.85 12.52
CA HIS A 471 6.23 8.50 12.37
C HIS A 471 6.50 7.61 11.14
N ALA A 472 5.65 6.59 10.92
CA ALA A 472 5.80 5.67 9.79
C ALA A 472 5.59 6.34 8.42
N ARG A 473 4.92 7.50 8.39
CA ARG A 473 4.68 8.32 7.18
C ARG A 473 5.63 9.52 7.10
N GLY A 474 6.70 9.53 7.89
CA GLY A 474 7.79 10.51 7.80
C GLY A 474 7.66 11.73 8.70
N ALA A 475 6.68 11.77 9.61
CA ALA A 475 6.69 12.77 10.68
C ALA A 475 7.91 12.54 11.59
N LYS A 476 8.55 13.63 12.04
CA LYS A 476 9.62 13.59 13.04
C LYS A 476 9.00 13.72 14.42
N PHE A 477 9.33 12.79 15.30
CA PHE A 477 8.96 12.85 16.70
C PHE A 477 10.08 13.51 17.50
N ILE A 478 9.71 14.35 18.46
CA ILE A 478 10.63 15.09 19.31
C ILE A 478 10.19 14.93 20.76
N ASP A 479 11.11 14.60 21.64
CA ASP A 479 10.85 14.48 23.07
C ASP A 479 10.76 15.87 23.71
N LEU A 480 9.53 16.27 24.02
CA LEU A 480 9.21 17.51 24.72
C LEU A 480 9.00 17.29 26.21
N SER A 481 9.38 16.15 26.78
CA SER A 481 9.16 15.84 28.20
C SER A 481 9.82 16.86 29.14
N LYS A 482 10.89 17.54 28.70
CA LYS A 482 11.53 18.65 29.44
C LYS A 482 10.65 19.89 29.56
N LYS A 483 9.63 20.05 28.71
CA LYS A 483 8.65 21.15 28.76
C LYS A 483 7.48 20.87 29.71
N VAL A 484 7.43 19.69 30.34
CA VAL A 484 6.36 19.36 31.30
C VAL A 484 6.48 20.27 32.51
N THR A 485 5.44 21.07 32.74
CA THR A 485 5.30 21.93 33.92
C THR A 485 4.27 21.36 34.88
N ARG A 486 4.25 21.90 36.11
CA ARG A 486 3.18 21.61 37.09
C ARG A 486 1.82 21.95 36.51
N GLN A 487 1.71 23.10 35.84
CA GLN A 487 0.46 23.59 35.26
C GLN A 487 -0.06 22.65 34.16
N LEU A 488 0.81 22.22 33.21
CA LEU A 488 0.41 21.24 32.21
C LEU A 488 -0.03 19.93 32.84
N THR A 489 0.68 19.47 33.88
CA THR A 489 0.33 18.23 34.58
C THR A 489 -1.04 18.34 35.23
N GLU A 490 -1.33 19.44 35.94
CA GLU A 490 -2.62 19.70 36.59
C GLU A 490 -3.75 19.76 35.54
N THR A 491 -3.55 20.47 34.43
CA THR A 491 -4.51 20.55 33.32
C THR A 491 -4.84 19.17 32.73
N ILE A 492 -3.84 18.36 32.39
CA ILE A 492 -4.06 17.03 31.81
C ILE A 492 -4.65 16.08 32.86
N ASP A 493 -4.22 16.19 34.12
CA ASP A 493 -4.77 15.40 35.23
C ASP A 493 -6.25 15.67 35.45
N GLU A 494 -6.69 16.94 35.41
CA GLU A 494 -8.11 17.33 35.50
C GLU A 494 -8.95 16.75 34.36
N VAL A 495 -8.41 16.76 33.14
CA VAL A 495 -9.06 16.16 31.96
C VAL A 495 -9.21 14.66 32.18
N CYS A 496 -8.12 13.96 32.50
CA CYS A 496 -8.10 12.52 32.70
C CYS A 496 -8.92 12.05 33.91
N HIS A 497 -9.07 12.88 34.95
CA HIS A 497 -9.96 12.61 36.07
C HIS A 497 -11.43 12.54 35.66
N ARG A 498 -11.84 13.30 34.65
CA ARG A 498 -13.22 13.31 34.13
C ARG A 498 -13.52 12.15 33.19
N ILE A 499 -12.51 11.40 32.76
CA ILE A 499 -12.67 10.19 31.95
C ILE A 499 -12.80 9.02 32.94
N PRO A 500 -14.01 8.46 33.12
CA PRO A 500 -14.23 7.43 34.14
C PRO A 500 -13.28 6.27 33.89
N GLY A 501 -12.66 5.72 34.94
CA GLY A 501 -11.81 4.52 34.82
C GLY A 501 -10.54 4.68 33.98
N PHE A 502 -10.11 5.89 33.59
CA PHE A 502 -8.85 6.08 32.86
C PHE A 502 -7.67 6.31 33.82
N TYR A 503 -6.61 5.52 33.65
CA TYR A 503 -5.43 5.53 34.51
C TYR A 503 -4.11 5.44 33.77
N PHE A 504 -4.08 4.95 32.53
CA PHE A 504 -2.83 4.73 31.80
C PHE A 504 -3.07 4.83 30.29
N GLY A 505 -2.36 5.74 29.63
CA GLY A 505 -2.47 5.86 28.18
C GLY A 505 -1.88 7.15 27.62
N ARG A 506 -2.06 7.34 26.30
CA ARG A 506 -1.59 8.54 25.58
C ARG A 506 -2.77 9.34 25.03
N LEU A 507 -2.75 10.65 25.29
CA LEU A 507 -3.61 11.62 24.65
C LEU A 507 -2.87 12.20 23.44
N ASP A 508 -3.43 12.06 22.24
CA ASP A 508 -2.97 12.80 21.07
C ASP A 508 -3.83 14.07 20.95
N VAL A 509 -3.20 15.23 21.11
CA VAL A 509 -3.84 16.53 21.29
C VAL A 509 -3.41 17.48 20.18
N MET A 510 -4.37 18.13 19.56
CA MET A 510 -4.14 19.28 18.69
C MET A 510 -4.44 20.57 19.45
N TYR A 511 -3.57 21.57 19.34
CA TYR A 511 -3.60 22.76 20.20
C TYR A 511 -3.10 24.02 19.48
N ASN A 512 -3.56 25.19 19.92
CA ASN A 512 -3.18 26.46 19.33
C ASN A 512 -1.70 26.80 19.61
N ASN A 513 -1.34 27.01 20.87
CA ASN A 513 0.03 27.24 21.33
C ASN A 513 0.28 26.56 22.68
N TRP A 514 1.55 26.47 23.08
CA TRP A 514 1.97 25.67 24.23
C TRP A 514 1.46 26.26 25.56
N GLU A 515 1.44 27.58 25.66
CA GLU A 515 0.99 28.33 26.82
C GLU A 515 -0.51 28.09 27.07
N GLU A 516 -1.34 28.23 26.02
CA GLU A 516 -2.77 27.94 26.09
C GLU A 516 -3.05 26.47 26.45
N LEU A 517 -2.27 25.53 25.91
CA LEU A 517 -2.38 24.12 26.29
C LEU A 517 -2.07 23.91 27.78
N CYS A 518 -1.04 24.57 28.31
CA CYS A 518 -0.71 24.49 29.74
C CYS A 518 -1.85 25.06 30.61
N GLU A 519 -2.54 26.10 30.14
CA GLU A 519 -3.70 26.72 30.79
C GLU A 519 -5.02 25.95 30.60
N GLY A 520 -5.02 24.87 29.81
CA GLY A 520 -6.23 24.10 29.51
C GLY A 520 -7.18 24.77 28.53
N LYS A 521 -6.67 25.68 27.68
CA LYS A 521 -7.41 26.44 26.66
C LYS A 521 -7.06 25.95 25.25
N ASN A 522 -8.00 26.14 24.33
CA ASN A 522 -7.81 26.01 22.87
C ASN A 522 -7.03 24.76 22.44
N PHE A 523 -7.45 23.61 22.96
CA PHE A 523 -6.94 22.31 22.55
C PHE A 523 -8.08 21.31 22.37
N THR A 524 -7.81 20.27 21.60
CA THR A 524 -8.75 19.20 21.28
C THR A 524 -8.03 17.87 21.29
N ILE A 525 -8.59 16.89 21.98
CA ILE A 525 -8.14 15.50 22.00
C ILE A 525 -8.61 14.84 20.70
N VAL A 526 -7.65 14.45 19.88
CA VAL A 526 -7.86 13.76 18.61
C VAL A 526 -8.09 12.27 18.83
N GLU A 527 -7.28 11.70 19.74
CA GLU A 527 -7.30 10.28 20.08
C GLU A 527 -6.88 10.09 21.54
N LEU A 528 -7.54 9.16 22.22
CA LEU A 528 -7.16 8.65 23.53
C LEU A 528 -6.84 7.18 23.38
N ASN A 529 -5.59 6.82 23.61
CA ASN A 529 -5.10 5.45 23.48
C ASN A 529 -4.91 4.85 24.89
N GLY A 530 -5.31 3.59 25.10
CA GLY A 530 -5.25 2.93 26.40
C GLY A 530 -3.93 2.18 26.68
N ALA A 531 -4.04 1.00 27.28
CA ALA A 531 -2.93 0.13 27.68
C ALA A 531 -1.98 -0.30 26.55
N GLY A 532 -2.44 -0.24 25.30
CA GLY A 532 -1.64 -0.53 24.09
C GLY A 532 -0.74 0.63 23.68
N SER A 533 -0.84 1.78 24.35
CA SER A 533 -0.06 2.98 24.04
C SER A 533 1.44 2.77 24.27
N GLU A 534 2.22 3.07 23.24
CA GLU A 534 3.67 3.19 23.34
C GLU A 534 4.08 4.61 23.77
N PRO A 535 5.10 4.78 24.63
CA PRO A 535 5.70 6.07 24.95
C PRO A 535 6.47 6.61 23.74
N THR A 536 5.76 7.19 22.78
CA THR A 536 6.30 7.53 21.46
C THR A 536 7.37 8.63 21.45
N HIS A 537 7.60 9.34 22.57
CA HIS A 537 8.75 10.24 22.73
C HIS A 537 10.09 9.50 22.65
N ILE A 538 10.11 8.17 22.85
CA ILE A 538 11.31 7.36 22.66
C ILE A 538 11.86 7.46 21.24
N TYR A 539 11.03 7.73 20.24
CA TYR A 539 11.44 7.84 18.83
C TYR A 539 12.05 9.20 18.47
N ASP A 540 12.36 10.06 19.44
CA ASP A 540 13.23 11.20 19.16
C ASP A 540 14.60 10.66 18.65
N PRO A 541 15.10 11.12 17.49
CA PRO A 541 16.40 10.70 16.97
C PRO A 541 17.58 10.95 17.92
N MET A 542 17.41 11.82 18.92
CA MET A 542 18.43 12.06 19.93
C MET A 542 18.54 10.95 20.98
N HIS A 543 17.54 10.08 21.08
CA HIS A 543 17.55 8.98 22.04
C HIS A 543 18.24 7.74 21.48
N SER A 544 18.92 7.01 22.36
CA SER A 544 19.47 5.70 22.02
C SER A 544 18.41 4.60 22.22
N ILE A 545 18.64 3.44 21.60
CA ILE A 545 17.80 2.25 21.83
C ILE A 545 17.76 1.85 23.32
N PHE A 546 18.84 2.08 24.07
CA PHE A 546 18.88 1.81 25.52
C PHE A 546 17.96 2.74 26.31
N PHE A 547 17.87 4.02 25.92
CA PHE A 547 16.87 4.93 26.47
C PHE A 547 15.47 4.41 26.20
N ALA A 548 15.19 4.02 24.95
CA ALA A 548 13.89 3.50 24.55
C ALA A 548 13.50 2.24 25.34
N TRP A 549 14.38 1.27 25.46
CA TRP A 549 14.14 0.05 26.26
C TRP A 549 13.88 0.36 27.73
N ARG A 550 14.65 1.27 28.34
CA ARG A 550 14.43 1.71 29.72
C ARG A 550 13.04 2.33 29.88
N GLU A 551 12.64 3.18 28.94
CA GLU A 551 11.33 3.84 28.97
C GLU A 551 10.18 2.86 28.74
N ILE A 552 10.28 1.93 27.79
CA ILE A 552 9.26 0.90 27.56
C ILE A 552 9.09 0.03 28.82
N MET A 553 10.19 -0.47 29.39
CA MET A 553 10.15 -1.27 30.62
C MET A 553 9.55 -0.47 31.80
N ARG A 554 9.87 0.82 31.93
CA ARG A 554 9.26 1.69 32.94
C ARG A 554 7.74 1.77 32.77
N HIS A 555 7.25 1.92 31.55
CA HIS A 555 5.82 1.99 31.25
C HIS A 555 5.12 0.64 31.46
N TRP A 556 5.74 -0.48 31.11
CA TRP A 556 5.20 -1.81 31.43
C TRP A 556 5.11 -2.07 32.93
N LYS A 557 6.10 -1.61 33.71
CA LYS A 557 6.05 -1.69 35.17
C LYS A 557 4.87 -0.88 35.72
N LEU A 558 4.67 0.35 35.23
CA LEU A 558 3.53 1.19 35.62
C LEU A 558 2.20 0.52 35.26
N LEU A 559 2.07 0.01 34.03
CA LEU A 559 0.90 -0.72 33.56
C LEU A 559 0.60 -1.90 34.48
N ASN A 560 1.59 -2.73 34.82
CA ASN A 560 1.44 -3.86 35.72
C ASN A 560 0.96 -3.45 37.12
N VAL A 561 1.51 -2.38 37.68
CA VAL A 561 1.10 -1.86 39.00
C VAL A 561 -0.35 -1.37 38.96
N ILE A 562 -0.71 -0.57 37.96
CA ILE A 562 -2.06 -0.02 37.80
C ILE A 562 -3.09 -1.14 37.62
N SER A 563 -2.83 -2.06 36.70
CA SER A 563 -3.67 -3.25 36.47
C SER A 563 -3.90 -4.07 37.73
N ARG A 564 -2.83 -4.36 38.50
CA ARG A 564 -2.93 -5.12 39.75
C ARG A 564 -3.78 -4.44 40.81
N ILE A 565 -3.62 -3.12 40.97
CA ILE A 565 -4.41 -2.37 41.95
C ILE A 565 -5.88 -2.31 41.52
N ASN A 566 -6.17 -2.02 40.25
CA ASN A 566 -7.55 -1.99 39.74
C ASN A 566 -8.23 -3.35 39.86
N ARG A 567 -7.56 -4.45 39.46
CA ARG A 567 -8.06 -5.81 39.67
C ARG A 567 -8.49 -6.05 41.12
N ASN A 568 -7.62 -5.72 42.07
CA ASN A 568 -7.89 -6.03 43.47
C ASN A 568 -8.96 -5.12 44.08
N ARG A 569 -9.03 -3.85 43.67
CA ARG A 569 -10.00 -2.88 44.22
C ARG A 569 -11.39 -2.99 43.62
N LEU A 570 -11.49 -3.35 42.35
CA LEU A 570 -12.75 -3.44 41.61
C LEU A 570 -13.22 -4.89 41.44
N GLU A 571 -12.45 -5.85 41.97
CA GLU A 571 -12.75 -7.29 41.87
C GLU A 571 -12.95 -7.79 40.43
N ILE A 572 -12.29 -7.13 39.47
CA ILE A 572 -12.33 -7.49 38.05
C ILE A 572 -11.22 -8.48 37.69
N ASN A 573 -11.52 -9.42 36.80
CA ASN A 573 -10.57 -10.46 36.41
C ASN A 573 -9.61 -10.00 35.30
N TYR A 574 -8.41 -10.58 35.31
CA TYR A 574 -7.56 -10.54 34.11
C TYR A 574 -8.15 -11.42 33.02
N LEU A 575 -7.84 -11.10 31.77
CA LEU A 575 -8.15 -12.00 30.66
C LEU A 575 -7.44 -13.35 30.85
N GLY A 576 -8.17 -14.43 30.59
CA GLY A 576 -7.59 -15.76 30.46
C GLY A 576 -6.68 -15.86 29.25
N PHE A 577 -5.78 -16.85 29.23
CA PHE A 577 -4.82 -16.98 28.12
C PHE A 577 -5.51 -17.17 26.76
N LYS A 578 -6.57 -17.99 26.71
CA LYS A 578 -7.34 -18.22 25.48
C LYS A 578 -8.04 -16.95 24.99
N GLU A 579 -8.63 -16.19 25.89
CA GLU A 579 -9.33 -14.93 25.58
C GLU A 579 -8.35 -13.88 25.06
N GLY A 580 -7.21 -13.71 25.72
CA GLY A 580 -6.18 -12.77 25.28
C GLY A 580 -5.57 -13.13 23.92
N VAL A 581 -5.31 -14.42 23.66
CA VAL A 581 -4.87 -14.86 22.32
C VAL A 581 -5.96 -14.61 21.26
N ALA A 582 -7.22 -14.87 21.59
CA ALA A 582 -8.35 -14.57 20.70
C ALA A 582 -8.46 -13.08 20.40
N LEU A 583 -8.31 -12.21 21.40
CA LEU A 583 -8.27 -10.75 21.24
C LEU A 583 -7.18 -10.32 20.24
N LEU A 584 -5.94 -10.77 20.43
CA LEU A 584 -4.84 -10.42 19.52
C LEU A 584 -5.05 -10.95 18.10
N ARG A 585 -5.62 -12.15 17.96
CA ARG A 585 -5.96 -12.75 16.66
C ARG A 585 -7.07 -11.97 15.96
N ASN A 586 -8.12 -11.60 16.69
CA ASN A 586 -9.24 -10.82 16.16
C ASN A 586 -8.78 -9.43 15.72
N ASN A 587 -7.95 -8.76 16.53
CA ASN A 587 -7.32 -7.50 16.16
C ASN A 587 -6.49 -7.66 14.87
N SER A 588 -5.65 -8.70 14.78
CA SER A 588 -4.84 -8.94 13.58
C SER A 588 -5.69 -9.18 12.33
N ARG A 589 -6.81 -9.91 12.46
CA ARG A 589 -7.77 -10.13 11.34
C ARG A 589 -8.46 -8.84 10.92
N TYR A 590 -8.95 -8.07 11.89
CA TYR A 590 -9.63 -6.80 11.64
C TYR A 590 -8.70 -5.82 10.92
N ILE A 591 -7.45 -5.71 11.38
CA ILE A 591 -6.45 -4.83 10.77
C ILE A 591 -6.13 -5.25 9.34
N LYS A 592 -6.05 -6.56 9.06
CA LYS A 592 -5.90 -7.07 7.69
C LYS A 592 -7.11 -6.76 6.81
N SER A 593 -8.32 -6.68 7.36
CA SER A 593 -9.51 -6.34 6.56
C SER A 593 -9.62 -4.85 6.21
N ILE A 594 -8.85 -3.97 6.87
CA ILE A 594 -8.84 -2.53 6.61
C ILE A 594 -7.54 -2.02 5.98
N SER A 595 -6.51 -2.87 5.88
CA SER A 595 -5.21 -2.54 5.26
C SER A 595 -5.18 -3.03 3.82
#